data_AF-A0A9E6RCC7-F1
#
_entry.id   AF-A0A9E6RCC7-F1
#
_cell.length_a   1.000
_cell.length_b   1.000
_cell.length_c   1.000
_cell.angle_alpha   90.00
_cell.angle_beta   90.00
_cell.angle_gamma   90.00
#
_symmetry.space_group_name_H-M   'P 1'
#
loop_
_entity.id
_entity.type
_entity.pdbx_description
1 polymer ?
#
loop_
_entity_poly.entity_id
_entity_poly.type
_entity_poly.pdbx_seq_one_letter_code
_entity_poly.pdbx_strand_id
1 'polypeptide(L)'
;MTTHADNRYSYPRRDRPAGVLRLEPDEIVEMIRRVLPAGAGSRLAIIAEVNPRLGARWASGEVIPPADVFQWIDSEDDVLRRAGNPAAELDAIVERLRAAGLQDITIGSHLLAAEARLRNR
;
A
#
# COMPACT_ATOMS: atom_id res chain seq x y z
N MET A 1 -9.04 20.47 30.28
CA MET A 1 -8.95 20.42 28.81
C MET A 1 -7.49 20.53 28.44
N THR A 2 -6.82 19.39 28.28
CA THR A 2 -5.38 19.36 27.98
C THR A 2 -5.15 19.29 26.48
N THR A 3 -4.31 20.21 26.04
CA THR A 3 -3.89 20.48 24.67
C THR A 3 -2.67 19.62 24.31
N HIS A 4 -2.52 19.32 23.01
CA HIS A 4 -1.33 18.84 22.27
C HIS A 4 -1.01 17.34 22.22
N ALA A 5 -1.13 16.80 21.01
CA ALA A 5 -0.02 16.12 20.36
C ALA A 5 0.06 16.56 18.89
N ASP A 6 0.69 17.72 18.67
CA ASP A 6 1.23 18.15 17.37
C ASP A 6 2.43 17.23 17.08
N ASN A 7 2.15 16.03 16.56
CA ASN A 7 3.18 15.04 16.28
C ASN A 7 3.68 15.19 14.84
N ARG A 8 4.24 16.36 14.53
CA ARG A 8 5.02 16.57 13.31
C ARG A 8 6.33 15.80 13.44
N TYR A 9 6.29 14.51 13.14
CA TYR A 9 7.49 13.71 12.88
C TYR A 9 8.21 14.33 11.67
N SER A 10 9.15 15.23 11.95
CA SER A 10 10.08 15.75 10.95
C SER A 10 11.10 14.66 10.63
N TYR A 11 10.83 13.93 9.54
CA TYR A 11 11.82 13.05 8.95
C TYR A 11 13.03 13.87 8.47
N PRO A 12 14.27 13.45 8.78
CA PRO A 12 15.45 14.11 8.24
C PRO A 12 15.39 14.04 6.71
N ARG A 13 15.31 15.21 6.06
CA ARG A 13 15.16 15.39 4.60
C ARG A 13 16.34 14.85 3.76
N ARG A 14 17.36 14.24 4.37
CA ARG A 14 18.66 13.98 3.72
C ARG A 14 18.69 12.77 2.79
N ASP A 15 17.75 11.83 2.91
CA ASP A 15 17.73 10.61 2.09
C ASP A 15 16.52 10.52 1.15
N ARG A 16 15.82 11.63 0.88
CA ARG A 16 14.68 11.62 -0.04
C ARG A 16 15.15 11.46 -1.49
N PRO A 17 14.66 10.44 -2.23
CA PRO A 17 14.84 10.35 -3.67
C PRO A 17 14.32 11.60 -4.38
N ALA A 18 14.91 11.97 -5.52
CA ALA A 18 14.55 13.19 -6.24
C ALA A 18 13.06 13.30 -6.63
N GLY A 19 12.35 12.16 -6.80
CA GLY A 19 10.90 12.12 -7.04
C GLY A 19 10.03 12.31 -5.78
N VAL A 20 10.56 11.98 -4.60
CA VAL A 20 9.88 12.08 -3.29
C VAL A 20 9.90 13.51 -2.74
N LEU A 21 10.74 14.39 -3.30
CA LEU A 21 10.90 15.77 -2.84
C LEU A 21 9.62 16.62 -2.95
N ARG A 22 8.59 16.14 -3.66
CA ARG A 22 7.32 16.86 -3.85
C ARG A 22 6.16 16.38 -2.99
N LEU A 23 6.26 15.19 -2.38
CA LEU A 23 5.18 14.62 -1.57
C LEU A 23 5.52 14.70 -0.08
N GLU A 24 4.53 15.08 0.72
CA GLU A 24 4.60 14.97 2.17
C GLU A 24 4.41 13.51 2.61
N PRO A 25 4.96 13.09 3.76
CA PRO A 25 4.89 11.71 4.24
C PRO A 25 3.48 11.14 4.25
N ASP A 26 2.48 11.93 4.62
CA ASP A 26 1.07 11.51 4.63
C ASP A 26 0.55 11.20 3.22
N GLU A 27 0.98 11.95 2.21
CA GLU A 27 0.61 11.70 0.82
C GLU A 27 1.24 10.40 0.29
N ILE A 28 2.45 10.08 0.73
CA ILE A 28 3.12 8.82 0.42
C ILE A 28 2.37 7.66 1.08
N VAL A 29 1.93 7.81 2.33
CA VAL A 29 1.13 6.80 3.03
C VAL A 29 -0.20 6.57 2.32
N GLU A 30 -0.88 7.63 1.91
CA GLU A 30 -2.14 7.50 1.16
C GLU A 30 -1.94 6.86 -0.21
N MET A 31 -0.83 7.16 -0.89
CA MET A 31 -0.45 6.50 -2.13
C MET A 31 -0.19 5.01 -1.91
N ILE A 32 0.60 4.66 -0.89
CA ILE A 32 0.84 3.27 -0.50
C ILE A 32 -0.49 2.56 -0.21
N ARG A 33 -1.42 3.19 0.51
CA ARG A 33 -2.73 2.60 0.84
C ARG A 33 -3.63 2.36 -0.36
N ARG A 34 -3.53 3.19 -1.40
CA ARG A 34 -4.24 2.98 -2.67
C ARG A 34 -3.67 1.79 -3.44
N VAL A 35 -2.35 1.66 -3.48
CA VAL A 35 -1.66 0.55 -4.16
C VAL A 35 -1.80 -0.75 -3.37
N LEU A 36 -1.73 -0.68 -2.04
CA LEU A 36 -1.73 -1.80 -1.13
C LEU A 36 -2.67 -1.50 0.06
N PRO A 37 -3.81 -2.19 0.19
CA PRO A 37 -4.77 -1.93 1.26
C PRO A 37 -4.18 -2.15 2.66
N ALA A 38 -4.88 -1.62 3.68
CA ALA A 38 -4.42 -1.65 5.06
C ALA A 38 -4.02 -3.07 5.53
N GLY A 39 -2.88 -3.18 6.22
CA GLY A 39 -2.31 -4.46 6.65
C GLY A 39 -1.39 -5.14 5.62
N ALA A 40 -1.26 -4.60 4.41
CA ALA A 40 -0.38 -5.13 3.36
C ALA A 40 1.10 -4.69 3.49
N GLY A 41 1.54 -4.13 4.63
CA GLY A 41 2.95 -3.76 4.85
C GLY A 41 3.93 -4.94 4.64
N SER A 42 3.48 -6.15 4.97
CA SER A 42 4.23 -7.39 4.68
C SER A 42 4.39 -7.66 3.18
N ARG A 43 3.45 -7.22 2.33
CA ARG A 43 3.55 -7.37 0.87
C ARG A 43 4.56 -6.40 0.27
N LEU A 44 4.60 -5.16 0.76
CA LEU A 44 5.65 -4.19 0.43
C LEU A 44 7.04 -4.75 0.73
N ALA A 45 7.17 -5.44 1.87
CA ALA A 45 8.43 -6.10 2.23
C ALA A 45 8.79 -7.26 1.29
N ILE A 46 7.81 -8.04 0.83
CA ILE A 46 8.04 -9.13 -0.14
C ILE A 46 8.51 -8.56 -1.48
N ILE A 47 7.84 -7.51 -1.97
CA ILE A 47 8.16 -6.86 -3.26
C ILE A 47 9.57 -6.28 -3.25
N ALA A 48 9.96 -5.65 -2.13
CA ALA A 48 11.28 -5.07 -1.96
C ALA A 48 12.34 -6.06 -1.44
N GLU A 49 11.99 -7.33 -1.24
CA GLU A 49 12.86 -8.37 -0.66
C GLU A 49 13.51 -7.96 0.68
N VAL A 50 12.77 -7.22 1.52
CA VAL A 50 13.23 -6.73 2.83
C VAL A 50 12.51 -7.38 4.00
N ASN A 51 12.93 -7.03 5.22
CA ASN A 51 12.27 -7.48 6.45
C ASN A 51 10.82 -6.96 6.53
N PRO A 52 9.82 -7.80 6.91
CA PRO A 52 8.42 -7.40 7.07
C PRO A 52 8.18 -6.18 7.96
N ARG A 53 8.98 -6.00 9.02
CA ARG A 53 8.89 -4.82 9.89
C ARG A 53 9.22 -3.54 9.15
N LEU A 54 10.17 -3.57 8.22
CA LEU A 54 10.55 -2.39 7.45
C LEU A 54 9.43 -1.98 6.47
N GLY A 55 8.80 -2.96 5.80
CA GLY A 55 7.63 -2.69 4.96
C GLY A 55 6.44 -2.13 5.75
N ALA A 56 6.22 -2.60 6.98
CA ALA A 56 5.21 -2.04 7.87
C ALA A 56 5.50 -0.57 8.27
N ARG A 57 6.78 -0.24 8.51
CA ARG A 57 7.22 1.14 8.83
C ARG A 57 7.08 2.09 7.64
N TRP A 58 7.28 1.60 6.41
CA TRP A 58 6.97 2.38 5.20
C TRP A 58 5.47 2.63 5.05
N ALA A 59 4.65 1.60 5.26
CA ALA A 59 3.19 1.70 5.14
C ALA A 59 2.55 2.59 6.23
N SER A 60 3.18 2.73 7.40
CA SER A 60 2.77 3.66 8.46
C SER A 60 3.34 5.07 8.28
N GLY A 61 4.23 5.27 7.32
CA GLY A 61 4.93 6.53 7.11
C GLY A 61 6.04 6.80 8.12
N GLU A 62 6.34 5.88 9.03
CA GLU A 62 7.42 5.99 10.04
C GLU A 62 8.82 6.07 9.40
N VAL A 63 8.97 5.53 8.20
CA VAL A 63 10.18 5.64 7.40
C VAL A 63 9.78 5.85 5.95
N ILE A 64 10.56 6.62 5.19
CA ILE A 64 10.33 6.81 3.76
C ILE A 64 10.91 5.59 3.01
N PRO A 65 10.16 4.96 2.08
CA PRO A 65 10.70 3.90 1.25
C PRO A 65 11.85 4.39 0.36
N PRO A 66 12.80 3.52 -0.01
CA PRO A 66 13.87 3.86 -0.94
C PRO A 66 13.32 4.21 -2.33
N ALA A 67 14.17 4.82 -3.16
CA ALA A 67 13.79 5.44 -4.45
C ALA A 67 13.10 4.48 -5.42
N ASP A 68 13.64 3.28 -5.53
CA ASP A 68 13.18 2.18 -6.36
C ASP A 68 11.79 1.70 -5.92
N VAL A 69 11.60 1.46 -4.63
CA VAL A 69 10.31 1.05 -4.05
C VAL A 69 9.28 2.15 -4.26
N PHE A 70 9.66 3.42 -4.05
CA PHE A 70 8.78 4.55 -4.28
C PHE A 70 8.37 4.67 -5.75
N GLN A 71 9.30 4.54 -6.70
CA GLN A 71 9.00 4.58 -8.14
C GLN A 71 8.05 3.45 -8.56
N TRP A 72 8.21 2.27 -7.98
CA TRP A 72 7.27 1.18 -8.20
C TRP A 72 5.86 1.53 -7.69
N ILE A 73 5.74 2.03 -6.44
CA ILE A 73 4.44 2.45 -5.89
C ILE A 73 3.79 3.55 -6.75
N ASP A 74 4.56 4.55 -7.19
CA ASP A 74 4.07 5.65 -8.03
C ASP A 74 3.54 5.14 -9.38
N SER A 75 4.25 4.20 -10.00
CA SER A 75 3.81 3.54 -11.23
C SER A 75 2.50 2.77 -11.06
N GLU A 76 2.37 2.01 -9.96
CA GLU A 76 1.13 1.26 -9.68
C GLU A 76 -0.05 2.20 -9.36
N ASP A 77 0.17 3.29 -8.63
CA ASP A 77 -0.87 4.30 -8.34
C ASP A 77 -1.38 4.96 -9.63
N ASP A 78 -0.48 5.30 -10.56
CA ASP A 78 -0.84 5.86 -11.87
C ASP A 78 -1.65 4.85 -12.71
N VAL A 79 -1.27 3.57 -12.72
CA VAL A 79 -2.05 2.50 -13.37
C VAL A 79 -3.45 2.40 -12.76
N LEU A 80 -3.56 2.36 -11.44
CA LEU A 80 -4.84 2.30 -10.73
C LEU A 80 -5.72 3.51 -11.04
N ARG A 81 -5.13 4.72 -11.08
CA ARG A 81 -5.86 5.95 -11.43
C ARG A 81 -6.38 5.94 -12.86
N ARG A 82 -5.56 5.52 -13.83
CA ARG A 82 -5.98 5.42 -15.24
C ARG A 82 -7.05 4.35 -15.46
N ALA A 83 -6.98 3.25 -14.70
CA ALA A 83 -7.94 2.15 -14.77
C ALA A 83 -9.28 2.44 -14.06
N GLY A 84 -9.42 3.57 -13.35
CA GLY A 84 -10.67 3.93 -12.64
C GLY A 84 -10.78 3.36 -11.21
N ASN A 85 -9.64 3.17 -10.53
CA ASN A 85 -9.49 2.59 -9.19
C ASN A 85 -10.27 1.27 -8.98
N PRO A 86 -9.81 0.15 -9.58
CA PRO A 86 -10.43 -1.16 -9.40
C PRO A 86 -10.41 -1.66 -7.95
N ALA A 87 -9.62 -1.05 -7.06
CA ALA A 87 -9.59 -1.42 -5.65
C ALA A 87 -10.95 -1.19 -4.96
N ALA A 88 -11.66 -0.10 -5.30
CA ALA A 88 -12.98 0.18 -4.73
C ALA A 88 -14.02 -0.88 -5.14
N GLU A 89 -13.97 -1.34 -6.39
CA GLU A 89 -14.85 -2.42 -6.87
C GLU A 89 -14.47 -3.77 -6.23
N LEU A 90 -13.18 -4.06 -6.10
CA LEU A 90 -12.68 -5.26 -5.45
C LEU A 90 -13.08 -5.29 -3.97
N ASP A 91 -12.96 -4.19 -3.24
CA ASP A 91 -13.38 -4.07 -1.84
C ASP A 91 -14.88 -4.32 -1.70
N ALA A 92 -15.70 -3.75 -2.60
CA ALA A 92 -17.14 -3.99 -2.61
C ALA A 92 -17.49 -5.47 -2.86
N ILE A 93 -16.72 -6.17 -3.72
CA ILE A 93 -16.88 -7.61 -3.95
C ILE A 93 -16.48 -8.39 -2.69
N VAL A 94 -15.35 -8.08 -2.06
CA VAL A 94 -14.89 -8.74 -0.83
C VAL A 94 -15.91 -8.60 0.30
N GLU A 95 -16.45 -7.40 0.50
CA GLU A 95 -17.49 -7.15 1.51
C GLU A 95 -18.77 -7.93 1.24
N ARG A 96 -19.20 -8.02 -0.03
CA ARG A 96 -20.35 -8.86 -0.41
C ARG A 96 -20.12 -10.34 -0.10
N LEU A 97 -18.91 -10.85 -0.32
CA LEU A 97 -18.56 -12.25 -0.03
C LEU A 97 -18.52 -12.51 1.49
N ARG A 98 -17.97 -11.57 2.27
CA ARG A 98 -18.02 -11.62 3.74
C ARG A 98 -19.45 -11.61 4.27
N ALA A 99 -20.30 -10.73 3.74
CA ALA A 99 -21.72 -10.68 4.10
C ALA A 99 -22.47 -11.96 3.76
N ALA A 100 -22.02 -12.70 2.73
CA ALA A 100 -22.53 -14.03 2.40
C ALA A 100 -21.96 -15.16 3.28
N GLY A 101 -21.10 -14.85 4.25
CA GLY A 101 -20.54 -15.79 5.22
C GLY A 101 -19.22 -16.45 4.81
N LEU A 102 -18.59 -16.02 3.71
CA LEU A 102 -17.27 -16.54 3.33
C LEU A 102 -16.18 -16.02 4.26
N GLN A 103 -15.24 -16.89 4.59
CA GLN A 103 -14.06 -16.56 5.37
C GLN A 103 -13.00 -15.87 4.49
N ASP A 104 -12.24 -14.93 5.07
CA ASP A 104 -11.19 -14.17 4.38
C ASP A 104 -10.15 -15.08 3.71
N ILE A 105 -9.81 -16.21 4.34
CA ILE A 105 -8.86 -17.17 3.78
C ILE A 105 -9.38 -17.77 2.46
N THR A 106 -10.67 -18.08 2.39
CA THR A 106 -11.30 -18.63 1.18
C THR A 106 -11.32 -17.58 0.07
N ILE A 107 -11.73 -16.35 0.39
CA ILE A 107 -11.73 -15.22 -0.56
C ILE A 107 -10.31 -15.01 -1.11
N GLY A 108 -9.31 -14.93 -0.22
CA GLY A 108 -7.91 -14.77 -0.58
C GLY A 108 -7.38 -15.89 -1.48
N SER A 109 -7.72 -17.16 -1.21
CA SER A 109 -7.32 -18.28 -2.06
C SER A 109 -7.86 -18.17 -3.50
N HIS A 110 -9.11 -17.72 -3.66
CA HIS A 110 -9.70 -17.53 -4.99
C HIS A 110 -9.07 -16.36 -5.75
N LEU A 111 -8.75 -15.26 -5.07
CA LEU A 111 -8.06 -14.11 -5.67
C LEU A 111 -6.65 -14.49 -6.13
N LEU A 112 -5.88 -15.21 -5.30
CA LEU A 112 -4.56 -15.71 -5.68
C LEU A 112 -4.62 -16.67 -6.87
N ALA A 113 -5.62 -17.56 -6.91
CA ALA A 113 -5.81 -18.45 -8.04
C ALA A 113 -6.20 -17.70 -9.33
N ALA A 114 -6.96 -16.61 -9.23
CA ALA A 114 -7.28 -15.75 -10.37
C ALA A 114 -6.03 -15.04 -10.91
N GLU A 115 -5.20 -14.48 -10.03
CA GLU A 115 -3.93 -13.84 -10.38
C GLU A 115 -2.99 -14.82 -11.12
N ALA A 116 -2.82 -16.03 -10.57
CA ALA A 116 -1.97 -17.05 -11.19
C ALA A 116 -2.44 -17.44 -12.61
N ARG A 117 -3.75 -17.44 -12.88
CA ARG A 117 -4.28 -17.70 -14.23
C ARG A 117 -3.99 -16.56 -15.20
N LEU A 118 -3.97 -15.32 -14.71
CA LEU A 118 -3.66 -14.14 -15.52
C LEU A 118 -2.17 -14.07 -15.87
N ARG A 119 -1.27 -14.44 -14.96
CA ARG A 119 0.18 -14.46 -15.20
C ARG A 119 0.64 -15.53 -16.21
N ASN A 120 -0.14 -16.59 -16.40
CA ASN A 120 0.18 -17.72 -17.29
C ASN A 120 -0.48 -17.62 -18.68
N ARG A 121 -1.03 -16.46 -19.04
CA ARG A 121 -1.59 -16.16 -20.36
C ARG A 121 -0.66 -15.20 -21.11
#